data_AF-A0A6I6G8K1-F1
#
_entry.id   AF-A0A6I6G8K1-F1
#
_cell.length_a   1.000
_cell.length_b   1.000
_cell.length_c   1.000
_cell.angle_alpha   90.00
_cell.angle_beta   90.00
_cell.angle_gamma   90.00
#
_symmetry.space_group_name_H-M   'P 1'
#
loop_
_entity.id
_entity.type
_entity.pdbx_description
1 polymer ?
#
loop_
_entity_poly.entity_id
_entity_poly.type
_entity_poly.pdbx_seq_one_letter_code
_entity_poly.pdbx_strand_id
1 'polypeptide(L)'
;MTNNFYLALSAILLLPLIPAYIIYKFLPESETNVEGPYKKLNLKLKGAFAGYFLLVLIGLGLQYFILGNEQTKQLEALTAQVKEQDSAIAVMKSQLAKSPVIDWHVKGVVMPGEKEGTRFFFDDGTTTKNPDGSFELIKRSVATQGSAKPPKWICVYNPITGYRVVSLNREVNHPDIAAFDVHFNEDNHEIVIRKPIDINSAEKDSVVAVAGFLEKNPQLKQQVETSNPQLFIKADKLKVEQQTIKQNNLAKPIKIPLVISKQQ
;
A
#
# COMPACT_ATOMS: atom_id res chain seq x y z
N MET A 1 17.11 -18.87 28.15
CA MET A 1 17.84 -19.53 27.02
C MET A 1 19.04 -20.39 27.47
N THR A 2 19.50 -20.29 28.72
CA THR A 2 20.66 -21.04 29.25
C THR A 2 20.39 -22.51 29.55
N ASN A 3 19.19 -22.89 29.99
CA ASN A 3 18.88 -24.30 30.33
C ASN A 3 18.97 -25.25 29.12
N ASN A 4 18.54 -24.79 27.94
CA ASN A 4 18.61 -25.59 26.71
C ASN A 4 20.06 -25.75 26.21
N PHE A 5 20.94 -24.79 26.54
CA PHE A 5 22.34 -24.83 26.14
C PHE A 5 23.11 -25.91 26.89
N TYR A 6 22.97 -25.99 28.22
CA TYR A 6 23.62 -27.04 29.02
C TYR A 6 23.05 -28.44 28.71
N LEU A 7 21.73 -28.55 28.47
CA LEU A 7 21.12 -29.79 28.00
C LEU A 7 21.67 -30.22 26.64
N ALA A 8 21.72 -29.31 25.66
CA ALA A 8 22.31 -29.59 24.35
C ALA A 8 23.80 -29.95 24.46
N LEU A 9 24.58 -29.24 25.27
CA LEU A 9 25.99 -29.50 25.49
C LEU A 9 26.23 -30.86 26.17
N SER A 10 25.43 -31.19 27.19
CA SER A 10 25.49 -32.49 27.87
C SER A 10 25.07 -33.63 26.94
N ALA A 11 24.04 -33.43 26.10
CA ALA A 11 23.67 -34.39 25.08
C ALA A 11 24.81 -34.57 24.06
N ILE A 12 25.40 -33.50 23.53
CA ILE A 12 26.51 -33.59 22.57
C ILE A 12 27.74 -34.30 23.16
N LEU A 13 28.03 -34.10 24.46
CA LEU A 13 29.16 -34.74 25.15
C LEU A 13 28.89 -36.19 25.56
N LEU A 14 27.70 -36.50 26.06
CA LEU A 14 27.35 -37.81 26.63
C LEU A 14 26.76 -38.79 25.61
N LEU A 15 26.06 -38.29 24.58
CA LEU A 15 25.49 -39.12 23.52
C LEU A 15 26.53 -39.96 22.76
N PRO A 16 27.79 -39.53 22.52
CA PRO A 16 28.82 -40.41 21.94
C PRO A 16 29.44 -41.39 22.94
N LEU A 17 29.40 -41.10 24.25
CA LEU A 17 29.97 -41.95 25.30
C LEU A 17 29.17 -43.25 25.51
N ILE A 18 27.84 -43.22 25.35
CA ILE A 18 26.99 -44.41 25.44
C ILE A 18 27.33 -45.43 24.34
N PRO A 19 27.35 -45.09 23.04
CA PRO A 19 27.77 -46.01 21.99
C PRO A 19 29.25 -46.38 22.09
N ALA A 20 30.12 -45.48 22.56
CA ALA A 20 31.52 -45.81 22.88
C ALA A 20 31.62 -46.96 23.89
N TYR A 21 30.85 -46.87 24.97
CA TYR A 21 30.81 -47.87 26.03
C TYR A 21 30.21 -49.19 25.55
N ILE A 22 29.14 -49.14 24.73
CA ILE A 22 28.54 -50.35 24.13
C ILE A 22 29.56 -51.03 23.20
N ILE A 23 30.23 -50.27 22.33
CA ILE A 23 31.29 -50.78 21.43
C ILE A 23 32.41 -51.41 22.25
N TYR A 24 32.93 -50.72 23.28
CA TYR A 24 34.03 -51.22 24.11
C TYR A 24 33.67 -52.48 24.91
N LYS A 25 32.41 -52.58 25.39
CA LYS A 25 31.97 -53.71 26.21
C LYS A 25 31.60 -54.95 25.40
N PHE A 26 31.07 -54.77 24.19
CA PHE A 26 30.50 -55.86 23.39
C PHE A 26 31.38 -56.29 22.20
N LEU A 27 32.47 -55.58 21.90
CA LEU A 27 33.40 -55.96 20.84
C LEU A 27 34.71 -56.48 21.45
N PRO A 28 35.12 -57.72 21.14
CA PRO A 28 36.45 -58.21 21.46
C PRO A 28 37.51 -57.29 20.82
N GLU A 29 38.58 -56.97 21.56
CA GLU A 29 39.63 -56.01 21.16
C GLU A 29 40.31 -56.35 19.81
N SER A 30 40.08 -57.54 19.25
CA SER A 30 40.83 -58.08 18.12
C SER A 30 40.03 -58.37 16.83
N GLU A 31 38.70 -58.22 16.75
CA GLU A 31 37.94 -58.92 15.66
C GLU A 31 36.88 -58.14 14.88
N THR A 32 36.71 -56.82 15.03
CA THR A 32 35.84 -56.08 14.11
C THR A 32 36.58 -55.68 12.85
N ASN A 33 36.24 -56.33 11.74
CA ASN A 33 36.69 -55.95 10.40
C ASN A 33 35.47 -55.64 9.52
N VAL A 34 35.33 -54.38 9.10
CA VAL A 34 34.29 -53.94 8.17
C VAL A 34 34.99 -53.64 6.85
N GLU A 35 34.87 -54.58 5.90
CA GLU A 35 35.40 -54.44 4.55
C GLU A 35 34.28 -54.57 3.52
N GLY A 36 34.30 -53.70 2.51
CA GLY A 36 33.35 -53.77 1.39
C GLY A 36 33.26 -52.47 0.58
N PRO A 37 32.70 -52.55 -0.64
CA PRO A 37 32.50 -51.37 -1.50
C PRO A 37 31.31 -50.54 -1.00
N TYR A 38 31.53 -49.26 -0.67
CA TYR A 38 30.48 -48.30 -0.34
C TYR A 38 30.56 -47.10 -1.29
N LYS A 39 29.55 -46.93 -2.16
CA LYS A 39 29.47 -45.83 -3.13
C LYS A 39 30.76 -45.61 -3.94
N LYS A 40 31.37 -46.69 -4.45
CA LYS A 40 32.63 -46.71 -5.23
C LYS A 40 33.92 -46.45 -4.41
N LEU A 41 33.84 -46.43 -3.08
CA LEU A 41 35.00 -46.41 -2.18
C LEU A 41 35.19 -47.80 -1.56
N ASN A 42 36.41 -48.34 -1.60
CA ASN A 42 36.77 -49.56 -0.88
C ASN A 42 37.06 -49.21 0.58
N LEU A 43 36.11 -49.47 1.47
CA LEU A 43 36.29 -49.25 2.90
C LEU A 43 36.98 -50.47 3.52
N LYS A 44 38.03 -50.22 4.31
CA LYS A 44 38.68 -51.19 5.19
C LYS A 44 38.84 -50.58 6.56
N LEU A 45 37.87 -50.83 7.45
CA LEU A 45 37.83 -50.27 8.79
C LEU A 45 37.96 -51.39 9.83
N LYS A 46 38.83 -51.21 10.81
CA LYS A 46 39.07 -52.20 11.88
C LYS A 46 38.82 -51.63 13.27
N GLY A 47 38.55 -52.52 14.23
CA GLY A 47 38.45 -52.20 15.64
C GLY A 47 37.26 -51.30 16.00
N ALA A 48 37.40 -50.52 17.06
CA ALA A 48 36.34 -49.65 17.57
C ALA A 48 35.84 -48.63 16.51
N PHE A 49 36.73 -48.15 15.64
CA PHE A 49 36.40 -47.19 14.59
C PHE A 49 35.37 -47.74 13.58
N ALA A 50 35.44 -49.03 13.27
CA ALA A 50 34.47 -49.69 12.39
C ALA A 50 33.07 -49.74 13.02
N GLY A 51 32.99 -49.94 14.34
CA GLY A 51 31.73 -49.90 15.11
C GLY A 51 31.08 -48.52 15.10
N TYR A 52 31.88 -47.46 15.30
CA TYR A 52 31.36 -46.09 15.20
C TYR A 52 30.85 -45.76 13.80
N PHE A 53 31.58 -46.18 12.77
CA PHE A 53 31.18 -45.94 11.38
C PHE A 53 29.82 -46.58 11.07
N LEU A 54 29.59 -47.81 11.52
CA LEU A 54 28.31 -48.50 11.34
C LEU A 54 27.15 -47.80 12.08
N LEU A 55 27.38 -47.37 13.32
CA LEU A 55 26.36 -46.62 14.09
C LEU A 55 26.00 -45.29 13.44
N VAL A 56 26.98 -44.57 12.88
CA VAL A 56 26.72 -43.33 12.15
C VAL A 56 25.88 -43.59 10.91
N LEU A 57 26.16 -44.67 10.15
CA LEU A 57 25.34 -45.03 8.98
C LEU A 57 23.90 -45.39 9.36
N ILE A 58 23.71 -46.15 10.44
CA ILE A 58 22.37 -46.50 10.95
C ILE A 58 21.64 -45.24 11.43
N GLY A 59 22.32 -44.36 12.17
CA GLY A 59 21.78 -43.09 12.63
C GLY A 59 21.37 -42.16 11.48
N LEU A 60 22.23 -42.00 10.47
CA LEU A 60 21.92 -41.23 9.27
C LEU A 60 20.77 -41.83 8.46
N GLY A 61 20.70 -43.16 8.35
CA GLY A 61 19.61 -43.86 7.68
C GLY A 61 18.26 -43.65 8.38
N LEU A 62 18.22 -43.79 9.71
CA LEU A 62 17.03 -43.53 10.51
C LEU A 62 16.62 -42.06 10.47
N GLN A 63 17.58 -41.14 10.58
CA GLN A 63 17.33 -39.71 10.50
C GLN A 63 16.73 -39.33 9.14
N TYR A 64 17.31 -39.83 8.03
CA TYR A 64 16.78 -39.59 6.68
C TYR A 64 15.35 -40.12 6.51
N PHE A 65 15.07 -41.32 7.03
CA PHE A 65 13.74 -41.93 6.96
C PHE A 65 12.69 -41.11 7.74
N ILE A 66 13.02 -40.63 8.93
CA ILE A 66 12.09 -39.85 9.77
C ILE A 66 11.83 -38.47 9.17
N LEU A 67 12.89 -37.75 8.74
CA LEU A 67 12.76 -36.41 8.14
C LEU A 67 12.00 -36.42 6.81
N GLY A 68 12.16 -37.47 6.00
CA GLY A 68 11.44 -37.61 4.73
C GLY A 68 9.91 -37.65 4.90
N ASN A 69 9.41 -38.28 5.97
CA ASN A 69 7.98 -38.43 6.22
C ASN A 69 7.31 -37.12 6.71
N GLU A 70 8.05 -36.26 7.41
CA GLU A 70 7.51 -34.97 7.87
C GLU A 70 7.48 -33.95 6.73
N GLN A 71 8.48 -33.96 5.84
CA GLN A 71 8.51 -33.09 4.66
C GLN A 71 7.38 -33.38 3.68
N THR A 72 7.04 -34.66 3.46
CA THR A 72 5.92 -35.05 2.59
C THR A 72 4.57 -34.58 3.15
N LYS A 73 4.33 -34.74 4.46
CA LYS A 73 3.11 -34.24 5.11
C LYS A 73 2.97 -32.72 5.03
N GLN A 74 4.07 -31.98 5.22
CA GLN A 74 4.07 -30.52 5.09
C GLN A 74 3.78 -30.08 3.66
N LEU A 75 4.35 -30.78 2.67
CA LEU A 75 4.11 -30.51 1.24
C LEU A 75 2.66 -30.78 0.85
N GLU A 76 2.08 -31.89 1.32
CA GLU A 76 0.67 -32.23 1.10
C GLU A 76 -0.26 -31.19 1.74
N ALA A 77 0.01 -30.79 2.99
CA ALA A 77 -0.77 -29.77 3.69
C ALA A 77 -0.69 -28.40 2.97
N LEU A 78 0.49 -27.99 2.53
CA LEU A 78 0.67 -26.73 1.80
C LEU A 78 -0.03 -26.77 0.42
N THR A 79 0.05 -27.90 -0.29
CA THR A 79 -0.62 -28.09 -1.58
C THR A 79 -2.14 -28.04 -1.43
N ALA A 80 -2.68 -28.61 -0.35
CA ALA A 80 -4.10 -28.52 -0.02
C ALA A 80 -4.55 -27.08 0.24
N GLN A 81 -3.76 -26.30 0.99
CA GLN A 81 -4.05 -24.88 1.25
C GLN A 81 -4.03 -24.03 -0.03
N VAL A 82 -3.05 -24.24 -0.90
CA VAL A 82 -2.98 -23.52 -2.19
C VAL A 82 -4.22 -23.83 -3.04
N LYS A 83 -4.63 -25.10 -3.11
CA LYS A 83 -5.83 -25.50 -3.85
C LYS A 83 -7.10 -24.88 -3.29
N GLU A 84 -7.21 -24.77 -1.96
CA GLU A 84 -8.32 -24.09 -1.31
C GLU A 84 -8.34 -22.59 -1.67
N GLN A 85 -7.19 -21.91 -1.61
CA GLN A 85 -7.06 -20.51 -2.02
C GLN A 85 -7.44 -20.30 -3.48
N ASP A 86 -6.99 -21.16 -4.39
CA ASP A 86 -7.34 -21.07 -5.81
C ASP A 86 -8.85 -21.22 -6.03
N SER A 87 -9.50 -22.12 -5.28
CA SER A 87 -10.95 -22.29 -5.35
C SER A 87 -11.70 -21.04 -4.84
N ALA A 88 -11.21 -20.42 -3.76
CA ALA A 88 -11.77 -19.18 -3.23
C ALA A 88 -11.60 -18.01 -4.22
N ILE A 89 -10.43 -17.90 -4.85
CA ILE A 89 -10.17 -16.91 -5.90
C ILE A 89 -11.11 -17.13 -7.09
N ALA A 90 -11.34 -18.38 -7.51
CA ALA A 90 -12.25 -18.68 -8.60
C ALA A 90 -13.70 -18.28 -8.27
N VAL A 91 -14.16 -18.56 -7.04
CA VAL A 91 -15.48 -18.12 -6.56
C VAL A 91 -15.57 -16.61 -6.55
N MET A 92 -14.59 -15.90 -5.98
CA MET A 92 -14.57 -14.43 -5.95
C MET A 92 -14.56 -13.83 -7.36
N LYS A 93 -13.76 -14.39 -8.28
CA LYS A 93 -13.76 -13.96 -9.69
C LYS A 93 -15.12 -14.16 -10.35
N SER A 94 -15.79 -15.28 -10.10
CA SER A 94 -17.14 -15.53 -10.62
C SER A 94 -18.19 -14.57 -10.03
N GLN A 95 -18.05 -14.17 -8.77
CA GLN A 95 -18.91 -13.18 -8.13
C GLN A 95 -18.66 -11.76 -8.66
N LEU A 96 -17.40 -11.41 -8.93
CA LEU A 96 -17.05 -10.16 -9.61
C LEU A 96 -17.59 -10.14 -11.04
N ALA A 97 -17.49 -11.23 -11.79
CA ALA A 97 -18.04 -11.32 -13.15
C ALA A 97 -19.57 -11.14 -13.18
N LYS A 98 -20.27 -11.46 -12.08
CA LYS A 98 -21.71 -11.24 -11.92
C LYS A 98 -22.07 -9.82 -11.49
N SER A 99 -21.11 -9.06 -10.98
CA SER A 99 -21.32 -7.69 -10.49
C SER A 99 -20.87 -6.72 -11.57
N PRO A 100 -21.78 -6.01 -12.27
CA PRO A 100 -21.36 -5.08 -13.30
C PRO A 100 -20.44 -4.03 -12.70
N VAL A 101 -19.28 -3.88 -13.31
CA VAL A 101 -18.36 -2.79 -13.02
C VAL A 101 -18.92 -1.57 -13.75
N ILE A 102 -19.21 -0.51 -13.00
CA ILE A 102 -19.78 0.73 -13.52
C ILE A 102 -18.74 1.83 -13.33
N ASP A 103 -18.44 2.55 -14.41
CA ASP A 103 -17.51 3.66 -14.42
C ASP A 103 -18.29 4.97 -14.21
N TRP A 104 -17.91 5.72 -13.17
CA TRP A 104 -18.47 7.04 -12.88
C TRP A 104 -17.57 8.14 -13.45
N HIS A 105 -18.13 9.05 -14.24
CA HIS A 105 -17.40 10.15 -14.87
C HIS A 105 -17.56 11.42 -14.04
N VAL A 106 -16.47 11.88 -13.42
CA VAL A 106 -16.44 13.13 -12.65
C VAL A 106 -15.81 14.23 -13.49
N LYS A 107 -16.60 15.23 -13.85
CA LYS A 107 -16.21 16.35 -14.71
C LYS A 107 -16.21 17.65 -13.92
N GLY A 108 -15.21 18.48 -14.14
CA GLY A 108 -15.12 19.78 -13.49
C GLY A 108 -13.99 20.65 -14.03
N VAL A 109 -13.78 21.80 -13.39
CA VAL A 109 -12.71 22.73 -13.72
C VAL A 109 -11.90 23.04 -12.45
N VAL A 110 -10.58 23.01 -12.55
CA VAL A 110 -9.65 23.36 -11.47
C VAL A 110 -9.01 24.71 -11.75
N MET A 111 -8.91 25.55 -10.72
CA MET A 111 -8.27 26.85 -10.78
C MET A 111 -7.10 26.95 -9.80
N PRO A 112 -5.93 27.49 -10.23
CA PRO A 112 -5.65 27.97 -11.59
C PRO A 112 -5.55 26.79 -12.56
N GLY A 113 -5.90 27.04 -13.83
CA GLY A 113 -5.85 26.05 -14.91
C GLY A 113 -4.45 25.44 -15.08
N GLU A 114 -4.38 24.36 -15.85
CA GLU A 114 -3.29 23.37 -15.88
C GLU A 114 -1.90 23.92 -15.45
N LYS A 115 -1.49 23.51 -14.25
CA LYS A 115 -0.12 23.63 -13.77
C LYS A 115 0.49 22.24 -13.73
N GLU A 116 1.73 22.13 -14.21
CA GLU A 116 2.49 20.89 -14.15
C GLU A 116 2.44 20.29 -12.73
N GLY A 117 2.16 18.99 -12.64
CA GLY A 117 2.06 18.28 -11.36
C GLY A 117 0.68 18.27 -10.67
N THR A 118 -0.40 18.78 -11.29
CA THR A 118 -1.77 18.57 -10.75
C THR A 118 -2.18 17.10 -10.83
N ARG A 119 -2.57 16.55 -9.68
CA ARG A 119 -3.00 15.16 -9.50
C ARG A 119 -4.38 15.12 -8.83
N PHE A 120 -5.15 14.09 -9.19
CA PHE A 120 -6.42 13.79 -8.56
C PHE A 120 -6.23 12.54 -7.72
N PHE A 121 -6.70 12.54 -6.47
CA PHE A 121 -6.70 11.29 -5.71
C PHE A 121 -7.77 10.37 -6.31
N PHE A 122 -7.43 9.08 -6.44
CA PHE A 122 -8.12 8.07 -7.27
C PHE A 122 -7.80 8.11 -8.78
N ASP A 123 -6.78 8.87 -9.21
CA ASP A 123 -6.26 8.81 -10.58
C ASP A 123 -5.59 7.45 -10.83
N ASP A 124 -6.28 6.59 -11.55
CA ASP A 124 -5.79 5.30 -12.05
C ASP A 124 -5.05 5.44 -13.39
N GLY A 125 -4.76 6.68 -13.80
CA GLY A 125 -4.12 7.03 -15.08
C GLY A 125 -5.12 7.27 -16.21
N THR A 126 -6.43 7.16 -15.97
CA THR A 126 -7.48 7.43 -16.97
C THR A 126 -7.98 8.88 -16.96
N THR A 127 -7.45 9.71 -16.05
CA THR A 127 -7.88 11.11 -15.93
C THR A 127 -7.44 11.93 -17.14
N THR A 128 -8.40 12.51 -17.86
CA THR A 128 -8.12 13.47 -18.93
C THR A 128 -8.01 14.87 -18.33
N LYS A 129 -6.92 15.58 -18.64
CA LYS A 129 -6.62 16.93 -18.15
C LYS A 129 -6.47 17.85 -19.36
N ASN A 130 -7.16 18.97 -19.35
CA ASN A 130 -7.10 19.95 -20.42
C ASN A 130 -6.34 21.22 -19.94
N PRO A 131 -5.71 21.97 -20.87
CA PRO A 131 -4.97 23.20 -20.55
C PRO A 131 -5.79 24.30 -19.89
N ASP A 132 -7.11 24.31 -20.10
CA ASP A 132 -8.04 25.25 -19.48
C ASP A 132 -8.35 24.91 -18.01
N GLY A 133 -7.79 23.82 -17.48
CA GLY A 133 -8.07 23.31 -16.14
C GLY A 133 -9.28 22.40 -16.05
N SER A 134 -9.98 22.14 -17.16
CA SER A 134 -11.04 21.14 -17.18
C SER A 134 -10.46 19.73 -17.04
N PHE A 135 -11.19 18.87 -16.33
CA PHE A 135 -10.79 17.49 -16.11
C PHE A 135 -11.98 16.55 -16.24
N GLU A 136 -11.67 15.33 -16.64
CA GLU A 136 -12.57 14.18 -16.58
C GLU A 136 -11.85 13.05 -15.86
N LEU A 137 -12.34 12.71 -14.66
CA LEU A 137 -11.85 11.63 -13.82
C LEU A 137 -12.81 10.45 -13.93
N ILE A 138 -12.31 9.28 -14.30
CA ILE A 138 -13.11 8.05 -14.35
C ILE A 138 -12.90 7.29 -13.04
N LYS A 139 -13.98 7.05 -12.31
CA LYS A 139 -13.97 6.26 -11.08
C LYS A 139 -14.74 4.97 -11.27
N ARG A 140 -14.00 3.87 -11.33
CA ARG A 140 -14.56 2.52 -11.34
C ARG A 140 -15.18 2.13 -10.00
N SER A 141 -16.44 1.69 -10.02
CA SER A 141 -17.22 1.25 -8.86
C SER A 141 -17.86 -0.11 -9.13
N VAL A 142 -17.79 -1.02 -8.16
CA VAL A 142 -18.39 -2.36 -8.28
C VAL A 142 -19.84 -2.25 -7.83
N ALA A 143 -20.79 -2.58 -8.72
CA ALA A 143 -22.19 -2.58 -8.37
C ALA A 143 -22.46 -3.62 -7.27
N THR A 144 -22.93 -3.15 -6.12
CA THR A 144 -23.39 -4.03 -5.05
C THR A 144 -24.91 -4.06 -5.13
N GLN A 145 -25.51 -5.23 -5.36
CA GLN A 145 -26.98 -5.36 -5.52
C GLN A 145 -27.55 -4.51 -6.69
N GLY A 146 -26.83 -4.41 -7.80
CA GLY A 146 -27.32 -3.74 -9.02
C GLY A 146 -27.21 -2.22 -9.05
N SER A 147 -26.69 -1.59 -7.99
CA SER A 147 -26.38 -0.15 -7.96
C SER A 147 -24.91 0.08 -7.61
N ALA A 148 -24.19 0.84 -8.44
CA ALA A 148 -22.84 1.27 -8.15
C ALA A 148 -22.87 2.66 -7.50
N LYS A 149 -22.40 2.74 -6.26
CA LYS A 149 -22.37 4.02 -5.55
C LYS A 149 -21.32 4.95 -6.17
N PRO A 150 -21.64 6.25 -6.36
CA PRO A 150 -20.67 7.24 -6.81
C PRO A 150 -19.55 7.45 -5.78
N PRO A 151 -18.40 8.01 -6.20
CA PRO A 151 -17.38 8.46 -5.26
C PRO A 151 -17.95 9.46 -4.25
N LYS A 152 -17.54 9.34 -2.98
CA LYS A 152 -18.00 10.25 -1.90
C LYS A 152 -17.16 11.52 -1.78
N TRP A 153 -15.93 11.50 -2.28
CA TRP A 153 -14.97 12.60 -2.14
C TRP A 153 -14.04 12.61 -3.33
N ILE A 154 -13.58 13.80 -3.71
CA ILE A 154 -12.44 13.99 -4.59
C ILE A 154 -11.43 14.91 -3.90
N CYS A 155 -10.15 14.67 -4.14
CA CYS A 155 -9.09 15.58 -3.74
C CYS A 155 -8.28 15.96 -4.97
N VAL A 156 -8.19 17.26 -5.22
CA VAL A 156 -7.33 17.84 -6.24
C VAL A 156 -6.10 18.38 -5.53
N TYR A 157 -4.92 17.94 -5.96
CA TYR A 157 -3.65 18.32 -5.35
C TYR A 157 -2.67 18.80 -6.41
N ASN A 158 -1.96 19.87 -6.11
CA ASN A 158 -0.81 20.33 -6.86
C ASN A 158 0.29 20.80 -5.88
N PRO A 159 1.53 20.35 -6.06
CA PRO A 159 2.64 20.68 -5.15
C PRO A 159 2.91 22.19 -5.08
N ILE A 160 2.63 22.93 -6.15
CA ILE A 160 2.88 24.37 -6.28
C ILE A 160 1.70 25.18 -5.75
N THR A 161 0.45 24.86 -6.10
CA THR A 161 -0.72 25.70 -5.73
C THR A 161 -1.47 25.27 -4.46
N GLY A 162 -1.55 23.98 -4.17
CA GLY A 162 -2.17 23.49 -2.95
C GLY A 162 -3.08 22.31 -3.19
N TYR A 163 -4.04 22.13 -2.30
CA TYR A 163 -5.00 21.06 -2.42
C TYR A 163 -6.39 21.55 -2.05
N ARG A 164 -7.41 20.91 -2.64
CA ARG A 164 -8.79 21.08 -2.26
C ARG A 164 -9.46 19.72 -2.25
N VAL A 165 -10.11 19.42 -1.13
CA VAL A 165 -11.02 18.28 -1.02
C VAL A 165 -12.43 18.80 -1.27
N VAL A 166 -13.17 18.11 -2.13
CA VAL A 166 -14.57 18.40 -2.41
C VAL A 166 -15.39 17.17 -2.02
N SER A 167 -16.37 17.38 -1.13
CA SER A 167 -17.34 16.34 -0.81
C SER A 167 -18.31 16.12 -1.96
N LEU A 168 -18.45 14.87 -2.39
CA LEU A 168 -19.46 14.38 -3.31
C LEU A 168 -20.50 13.50 -2.57
N ASN A 169 -20.44 13.48 -1.24
CA ASN A 169 -21.24 12.58 -0.43
C ASN A 169 -22.68 13.09 -0.31
N ARG A 170 -23.64 12.33 -0.84
CA ARG A 170 -25.07 12.64 -0.77
C ARG A 170 -25.73 12.21 0.54
N GLU A 171 -25.09 11.30 1.27
CA GLU A 171 -25.62 10.77 2.54
C GLU A 171 -25.44 11.79 3.68
N VAL A 172 -24.57 12.80 3.49
CA VAL A 172 -24.27 13.83 4.47
C VAL A 172 -24.57 15.18 3.82
N ASN A 173 -25.34 16.04 4.49
CA ASN A 173 -25.59 17.41 4.04
C ASN A 173 -24.30 18.25 4.17
N HIS A 174 -23.43 18.17 3.17
CA HIS A 174 -22.16 18.89 3.15
C HIS A 174 -22.27 20.19 2.33
N PRO A 175 -21.73 21.32 2.81
CA PRO A 175 -21.84 22.61 2.12
C PRO A 175 -21.22 22.61 0.72
N ASP A 176 -20.26 21.72 0.45
CA ASP A 176 -19.57 21.62 -0.84
C ASP A 176 -20.50 21.35 -2.02
N ILE A 177 -21.57 20.57 -1.84
CA ILE A 177 -22.50 20.25 -2.93
C ILE A 177 -23.12 21.54 -3.49
N ALA A 178 -23.55 22.45 -2.61
CA ALA A 178 -24.09 23.75 -2.99
C ALA A 178 -22.97 24.76 -3.36
N ALA A 179 -21.85 24.72 -2.64
CA ALA A 179 -20.74 25.64 -2.87
C ALA A 179 -20.13 25.46 -4.26
N PHE A 180 -20.03 24.21 -4.74
CA PHE A 180 -19.46 23.87 -6.05
C PHE A 180 -20.50 23.58 -7.15
N ASP A 181 -21.80 23.67 -6.83
CA ASP A 181 -22.89 23.39 -7.77
C ASP A 181 -22.73 22.00 -8.42
N VAL A 182 -22.66 20.98 -7.56
CA VAL A 182 -22.43 19.58 -7.94
C VAL A 182 -23.74 18.94 -8.38
N HIS A 183 -23.79 18.48 -9.64
CA HIS A 183 -24.92 17.76 -10.22
C HIS A 183 -24.59 16.28 -10.43
N PHE A 184 -25.54 15.40 -10.11
CA PHE A 184 -25.44 13.96 -10.30
C PHE A 184 -26.42 13.53 -11.39
N ASN A 185 -25.94 12.80 -12.38
CA ASN A 185 -26.73 12.15 -13.40
C ASN A 185 -26.55 10.64 -13.25
N GLU A 186 -27.55 9.97 -12.69
CA GLU A 186 -27.50 8.53 -12.42
C GLU A 186 -27.58 7.71 -13.71
N ASP A 187 -28.33 8.18 -14.72
CA ASP A 187 -28.54 7.43 -15.96
C ASP A 187 -27.23 7.28 -16.76
N ASN A 188 -26.41 8.33 -16.76
CA ASN A 188 -25.12 8.35 -17.43
C ASN A 188 -23.93 8.05 -16.48
N HIS A 189 -24.18 7.84 -15.18
CA HIS A 189 -23.15 7.75 -14.14
C HIS A 189 -22.17 8.95 -14.18
N GLU A 190 -22.69 10.16 -14.31
CA GLU A 190 -21.89 11.39 -14.39
C GLU A 190 -22.06 12.27 -13.14
N ILE A 191 -20.97 12.91 -12.73
CA ILE A 191 -20.94 13.94 -11.69
C ILE A 191 -20.32 15.20 -12.30
N VAL A 192 -21.07 16.29 -12.34
CA VAL A 192 -20.62 17.55 -12.95
C VAL A 192 -20.47 18.60 -11.86
N ILE A 193 -19.24 19.10 -11.70
CA ILE A 193 -18.88 20.19 -10.79
C ILE A 193 -18.83 21.48 -11.61
N ARG A 194 -19.87 22.30 -11.51
CA ARG A 194 -20.04 23.46 -12.41
C ARG A 194 -19.23 24.67 -11.98
N LYS A 195 -18.98 24.84 -10.68
CA LYS A 195 -18.14 25.94 -10.20
C LYS A 195 -16.68 25.50 -10.11
N PRO A 196 -15.72 26.35 -10.54
CA PRO A 196 -14.31 26.01 -10.50
C PRO A 196 -13.81 25.66 -9.09
N ILE A 197 -12.97 24.63 -9.00
CA ILE A 197 -12.29 24.21 -7.78
C ILE A 197 -11.01 25.02 -7.63
N ASP A 198 -11.04 26.05 -6.78
CA ASP A 198 -9.84 26.82 -6.45
C ASP A 198 -8.92 26.01 -5.52
N ILE A 199 -7.78 25.57 -6.06
CA ILE A 199 -6.73 24.85 -5.33
C ILE A 199 -5.62 25.78 -4.85
N ASN A 200 -5.73 27.09 -5.09
CA ASN A 200 -4.86 28.04 -4.40
C ASN A 200 -5.23 28.03 -2.92
N SER A 201 -4.49 27.26 -2.15
CA SER A 201 -4.46 27.51 -0.72
C SER A 201 -3.75 28.85 -0.54
N ALA A 202 -4.52 29.90 -0.24
CA ALA A 202 -3.98 31.20 0.19
C ALA A 202 -3.03 31.06 1.41
N GLU A 203 -3.05 29.91 2.08
CA GLU A 203 -2.29 29.58 3.29
C GLU A 203 -0.97 28.84 3.01
N LYS A 204 -0.44 28.87 1.79
CA LYS A 204 0.90 28.29 1.53
C LYS A 204 2.04 29.10 2.11
N ASP A 205 1.87 30.41 2.29
CA ASP A 205 2.87 31.18 3.01
C ASP A 205 2.58 31.06 4.51
N SER A 206 3.45 30.34 5.22
CA SER A 206 3.35 30.15 6.67
C SER A 206 3.16 31.49 7.40
N VAL A 207 3.69 32.58 6.84
CA VAL A 207 3.51 33.94 7.35
C VAL A 207 2.06 34.42 7.27
N VAL A 208 1.37 34.18 6.15
CA VAL A 208 -0.03 34.58 5.94
C VAL A 208 -0.98 33.71 6.74
N ALA A 209 -0.71 32.40 6.84
CA ALA A 209 -1.48 31.47 7.66
C ALA A 209 -1.36 31.80 9.16
N VAL A 210 -0.14 32.05 9.64
CA VAL A 210 0.11 32.48 11.03
C VAL A 210 -0.53 33.84 11.29
N ALA A 211 -0.42 34.81 10.38
CA ALA A 211 -1.07 36.11 10.53
C ALA A 211 -2.60 35.99 10.60
N GLY A 212 -3.22 35.17 9.73
CA GLY A 212 -4.67 34.93 9.76
C GLY A 212 -5.14 34.19 11.01
N PHE A 213 -4.31 33.31 11.57
CA PHE A 213 -4.57 32.69 12.88
C PHE A 213 -4.48 33.71 14.02
N LEU A 214 -3.46 34.58 14.01
CA LEU A 214 -3.28 35.64 15.01
C LEU A 214 -4.40 36.68 14.94
N GLU A 215 -4.88 37.03 13.75
CA GLU A 215 -6.05 37.90 13.56
C GLU A 215 -7.32 37.36 14.22
N LYS A 216 -7.49 36.03 14.28
CA LYS A 216 -8.60 35.36 14.96
C LYS A 216 -8.39 35.19 16.47
N ASN A 217 -7.18 35.50 16.97
CA ASN A 217 -6.78 35.33 18.37
C ASN A 217 -6.14 36.64 18.92
N PRO A 218 -6.96 37.62 19.35
CA PRO A 218 -6.50 38.98 19.67
C PRO A 218 -5.41 39.06 20.75
N GLN A 219 -5.44 38.14 21.72
CA GLN A 219 -4.48 38.06 22.81
C GLN A 219 -3.07 37.68 22.32
N LEU A 220 -2.99 36.73 21.38
CA LEU A 220 -1.73 36.31 20.77
C LEU A 220 -1.22 37.36 19.77
N LYS A 221 -2.14 38.05 19.08
CA LYS A 221 -1.79 39.13 18.16
C LYS A 221 -0.99 40.24 18.85
N GLN A 222 -1.44 40.72 20.01
CA GLN A 222 -0.75 41.78 20.75
C GLN A 222 0.67 41.38 21.21
N GLN A 223 0.85 40.11 21.61
CA GLN A 223 2.16 39.58 22.01
C GLN A 223 3.12 39.48 20.81
N VAL A 224 2.61 39.07 19.65
CA VAL A 224 3.41 38.96 18.42
C VAL A 224 3.68 40.32 17.78
N GLU A 225 2.76 41.27 17.86
CA GLU A 225 2.99 42.66 17.38
C GLU A 225 4.12 43.35 18.14
N THR A 226 4.23 43.08 19.45
CA THR A 226 5.28 43.65 20.29
C THR A 226 6.65 43.01 20.02
N SER A 227 6.68 41.72 19.69
CA SER A 227 7.93 40.96 19.51
C SER A 227 8.41 40.88 18.05
N ASN A 228 7.51 40.96 17.07
CA ASN A 228 7.82 40.88 15.65
C ASN A 228 6.81 41.63 14.77
N PRO A 229 6.87 42.97 14.71
CA PRO A 229 5.95 43.79 13.92
C PRO A 229 6.10 43.57 12.39
N GLN A 230 7.24 43.04 11.95
CA GLN A 230 7.51 42.77 10.52
C GLN A 230 6.65 41.61 9.97
N LEU A 231 6.13 40.73 10.83
CA LEU A 231 5.30 39.61 10.43
C LEU A 231 4.02 40.07 9.71
N PHE A 232 3.33 41.06 10.27
CA PHE A 232 2.07 41.57 9.73
C PHE A 232 2.29 42.42 8.47
N ILE A 233 3.37 43.21 8.41
CA ILE A 233 3.75 43.97 7.21
C ILE A 233 4.06 43.02 6.04
N LYS A 234 4.77 41.92 6.31
CA LYS A 234 5.08 40.90 5.30
C LYS A 234 3.80 40.16 4.88
N ALA A 235 2.93 39.80 5.82
CA ALA A 235 1.66 39.16 5.52
C ALA A 235 0.76 40.04 4.64
N ASP A 236 0.67 41.34 4.93
CA ASP A 236 -0.17 42.27 4.16
C ASP A 236 0.35 42.47 2.73
N LYS A 237 1.68 42.61 2.55
CA LYS A 237 2.28 42.65 1.20
C LYS A 237 1.98 41.40 0.39
N LEU A 238 2.09 40.23 1.01
CA LEU A 238 1.79 38.94 0.38
C LEU A 238 0.31 38.80 0.03
N LYS A 239 -0.61 39.28 0.90
CA LYS A 239 -2.05 39.30 0.61
C LYS A 239 -2.36 40.19 -0.61
N VAL A 240 -1.73 41.36 -0.73
CA VAL A 240 -1.91 42.28 -1.87
C VAL A 240 -1.39 41.68 -3.18
N GLU A 241 -0.22 41.05 -3.14
CA GLU A 241 0.37 40.36 -4.29
C GLU A 241 -0.51 39.19 -4.76
N GLN A 242 -1.03 38.40 -3.81
CA GLN A 242 -1.97 37.31 -4.09
C GLN A 242 -3.31 37.80 -4.69
N GLN A 243 -3.84 38.93 -4.20
CA GLN A 243 -5.05 39.54 -4.77
C GLN A 243 -4.84 40.02 -6.20
N THR A 244 -3.66 40.58 -6.49
CA THR A 244 -3.29 41.04 -7.84
C THR A 244 -3.19 39.86 -8.82
N ILE A 245 -2.59 38.74 -8.39
CA ILE A 245 -2.53 37.50 -9.17
C ILE A 245 -3.94 36.94 -9.42
N LYS A 246 -4.82 36.98 -8.42
CA LYS A 246 -6.22 36.52 -8.55
C LYS A 246 -6.99 37.36 -9.58
N GLN A 247 -6.88 38.68 -9.54
CA GLN A 247 -7.55 39.58 -10.49
C GLN A 247 -7.06 39.39 -11.93
N ASN A 248 -5.75 39.20 -12.13
CA ASN A 248 -5.18 38.96 -13.46
C ASN A 248 -5.62 37.62 -14.07
N ASN A 249 -5.92 36.62 -13.25
CA ASN A 249 -6.43 35.33 -13.71
C ASN A 249 -7.94 35.34 -14.02
N LEU A 250 -8.72 36.20 -13.34
CA LEU A 250 -10.16 36.40 -13.63
C LEU A 250 -10.42 37.23 -14.90
N ALA A 251 -9.45 38.05 -15.34
CA ALA A 251 -9.59 38.94 -16.50
C ALA A 251 -9.37 38.26 -17.86
N LYS A 252 -9.00 36.98 -17.92
CA LYS A 252 -8.90 36.22 -19.18
C LYS A 252 -10.28 35.65 -19.55
N PRO A 253 -10.87 36.02 -20.70
CA PRO A 253 -12.15 35.46 -21.11
C PRO A 253 -12.01 33.96 -21.39
N ILE A 254 -12.77 33.17 -20.64
CA ILE A 254 -12.90 31.72 -20.83
C ILE A 254 -13.73 31.51 -22.10
N LYS A 255 -13.08 31.14 -23.20
CA LYS A 255 -13.79 30.60 -24.38
C LYS A 255 -14.07 29.12 -24.11
N ILE A 256 -15.30 28.81 -23.73
CA ILE A 256 -15.81 27.44 -23.71
C ILE A 256 -16.07 27.05 -25.18
N PRO A 257 -15.36 26.08 -25.78
CA PRO A 257 -15.77 25.55 -27.06
C PRO A 257 -17.06 24.75 -26.86
N LEU A 258 -18.15 25.25 -27.44
CA LEU A 258 -19.41 24.52 -27.54
C LEU A 258 -19.20 23.36 -28.54
N VAL A 259 -18.89 22.17 -28.03
CA VAL A 259 -18.84 20.96 -28.87
C VAL A 259 -20.27 20.52 -29.13
N ILE A 260 -20.85 21.04 -30.22
CA ILE A 260 -22.10 20.51 -30.77
C ILE A 260 -21.76 19.18 -31.44
N SER A 261 -22.09 18.08 -30.77
CA SER A 261 -22.16 16.76 -31.36
C SER A 261 -23.19 16.78 -32.51
N LYS A 262 -22.71 16.73 -33.76
CA LYS A 262 -23.54 16.31 -34.90
C LYS A 262 -23.47 14.79 -34.96
N GLN A 263 -24.57 14.14 -34.61
CA GLN A 263 -24.83 12.77 -35.03
C GLN A 263 -25.04 12.75 -36.54
N GLN A 264 -24.26 11.95 -37.24
CA GLN A 264 -24.57 11.33 -38.53
C GLN A 264 -24.24 9.85 -38.43
#